data_AF-A0A5N1L6D9-F1
#
_entry.id   AF-A0A5N1L6D9-F1
#
_cell.length_a   1.000
_cell.length_b   1.000
_cell.length_c   1.000
_cell.angle_alpha   90.00
_cell.angle_beta   90.00
_cell.angle_gamma   90.00
#
_symmetry.space_group_name_H-M   'P 1'
#
loop_
_entity.id
_entity.type
_entity.pdbx_description
1 polymer ?
#
loop_
_entity_poly.entity_id
_entity_poly.type
_entity_poly.pdbx_seq_one_letter_code
_entity_poly.pdbx_strand_id
1 'polypeptide(L)'
;MTVSHPGQRVAVLADAQNLYHTARSLYSRNIDYEALLQEAVDDRELTRAIAYVIRADSPEEESFFEALVDIGFETRIKDIKTFQDGSKKADWDVGMSLDAVSLANHVDTVVLCTGDGDFARVCRYLRHEGCRVEAMGFEESSSEDLKAAVDGFIDMSDDSDRFLL
;
A
#
# COMPACT_ATOMS: atom_id res chain seq x y z
N MET A 1 -11.72 2.04 -19.47
CA MET A 1 -10.99 3.15 -18.82
C MET A 1 -11.98 3.89 -17.96
N THR A 2 -11.86 3.71 -16.65
CA THR A 2 -12.70 4.39 -15.66
C THR A 2 -12.20 5.83 -15.55
N VAL A 3 -13.11 6.80 -15.58
CA VAL A 3 -12.76 8.23 -15.62
C VAL A 3 -12.18 8.64 -14.26
N SER A 4 -10.92 9.06 -14.25
CA SER A 4 -10.27 9.77 -13.13
C SER A 4 -10.68 11.25 -13.20
N HIS A 5 -11.09 11.84 -12.07
CA HIS A 5 -11.39 13.26 -11.99
C HIS A 5 -10.40 13.95 -11.05
N PRO A 6 -9.79 15.08 -11.43
CA PRO A 6 -8.77 15.74 -10.61
C PRO A 6 -9.23 16.12 -9.19
N GLY A 7 -10.53 16.36 -8.99
CA GLY A 7 -11.10 16.68 -7.67
C GLY A 7 -11.41 15.45 -6.80
N GLN A 8 -11.03 14.24 -7.20
CA GLN A 8 -11.22 13.05 -6.38
C GLN A 8 -10.29 13.10 -5.17
N ARG A 9 -10.84 12.87 -3.98
CA ARG A 9 -10.07 12.69 -2.76
C ARG A 9 -9.51 11.28 -2.72
N VAL A 10 -8.22 11.15 -2.50
CA VAL A 10 -7.51 9.86 -2.50
C VAL A 10 -6.91 9.56 -1.13
N ALA A 11 -7.10 8.32 -0.68
CA ALA A 11 -6.30 7.74 0.40
C ALA A 11 -5.34 6.70 -0.17
N VAL A 12 -4.06 6.76 0.23
CA VAL A 12 -3.03 5.77 -0.14
C VAL A 12 -2.65 4.97 1.10
N LEU A 13 -2.73 3.64 1.01
CA LEU A 13 -2.36 2.73 2.09
C LEU A 13 -1.28 1.78 1.56
N ALA A 14 -0.06 1.94 2.02
CA ALA A 14 1.10 1.18 1.54
C ALA A 14 1.54 0.12 2.55
N ASP A 15 1.51 -1.14 2.13
CA ASP A 15 2.11 -2.24 2.87
C ASP A 15 3.61 -2.29 2.58
N ALA A 16 4.39 -1.59 3.41
CA ALA A 16 5.82 -1.46 3.16
C ALA A 16 6.54 -2.81 3.23
N GLN A 17 6.05 -3.74 4.04
CA GLN A 17 6.66 -5.06 4.16
C GLN A 17 6.40 -5.91 2.91
N ASN A 18 5.15 -5.96 2.43
CA ASN A 18 4.81 -6.69 1.21
C ASN A 18 5.57 -6.13 -0.01
N LEU A 19 5.61 -4.80 -0.16
CA LEU A 19 6.33 -4.13 -1.23
C LEU A 19 7.84 -4.38 -1.16
N TYR A 20 8.45 -4.26 0.03
CA TYR A 20 9.88 -4.49 0.22
C TYR A 20 10.28 -5.93 -0.10
N HIS A 21 9.55 -6.93 0.44
CA HIS A 21 9.84 -8.34 0.17
C HIS A 21 9.71 -8.65 -1.32
N THR A 22 8.69 -8.11 -1.98
CA THR A 22 8.48 -8.30 -3.41
C THR A 22 9.61 -7.69 -4.23
N ALA A 23 9.92 -6.40 -4.01
CA ALA A 23 10.99 -5.70 -4.73
C ALA A 23 12.35 -6.37 -4.55
N ARG A 24 12.65 -6.83 -3.34
CA ARG A 24 13.88 -7.58 -3.05
C ARG A 24 13.90 -8.96 -3.70
N SER A 25 12.78 -9.68 -3.71
CA SER A 25 12.71 -11.02 -4.28
C SER A 25 12.78 -11.01 -5.81
N LEU A 26 12.09 -10.08 -6.46
CA LEU A 26 11.99 -10.02 -7.92
C LEU A 26 13.15 -9.25 -8.55
N TYR A 27 13.56 -8.14 -7.93
CA TYR A 27 14.48 -7.17 -8.55
C TYR A 27 15.76 -6.92 -7.74
N SER A 28 15.86 -7.42 -6.50
CA SER A 28 16.96 -7.10 -5.56
C SER A 28 17.13 -5.60 -5.25
N ARG A 29 16.10 -4.78 -5.53
CA ARG A 29 16.10 -3.32 -5.37
C ARG A 29 15.15 -2.86 -4.26
N ASN A 30 15.28 -1.60 -3.85
CA ASN A 30 14.35 -0.98 -2.91
C ASN A 30 13.22 -0.26 -3.64
N ILE A 31 12.10 0.02 -2.96
CA ILE A 31 10.99 0.79 -3.52
C ILE A 31 11.29 2.28 -3.45
N ASP A 32 11.00 2.99 -4.53
CA ASP A 32 10.88 4.44 -4.53
C ASP A 32 9.46 4.84 -4.07
N TYR A 33 9.35 5.24 -2.80
CA TYR A 33 8.06 5.64 -2.21
C TYR A 33 7.57 7.01 -2.69
N GLU A 34 8.46 7.86 -3.22
CA GLU A 34 8.07 9.15 -3.80
C GLU A 34 7.35 8.90 -5.12
N ALA A 35 7.95 8.09 -6.00
CA ALA A 35 7.32 7.69 -7.25
C ALA A 35 6.01 6.90 -7.03
N LEU A 36 6.00 6.01 -6.03
CA LEU A 36 4.80 5.28 -5.60
C LEU A 36 3.66 6.23 -5.22
N LEU A 37 3.93 7.22 -4.36
CA LEU A 37 2.91 8.16 -3.90
C LEU A 37 2.42 9.05 -5.04
N GLN A 38 3.32 9.55 -5.88
CA GLN A 38 2.96 10.40 -7.02
C GLN A 38 2.03 9.68 -7.99
N GLU A 39 2.35 8.43 -8.35
CA GLU A 39 1.51 7.63 -9.24
C GLU A 39 0.18 7.23 -8.57
N ALA A 40 0.22 6.84 -7.29
CA ALA A 40 -1.00 6.52 -6.55
C ALA A 40 -1.95 7.72 -6.46
N VAL A 41 -1.43 8.95 -6.41
CA VAL A 41 -2.26 10.16 -6.38
C VAL A 41 -2.73 10.56 -7.78
N ASP A 42 -1.93 10.42 -8.83
CA ASP A 42 -2.34 10.69 -10.24
C ASP A 42 -3.02 12.07 -10.42
N ASP A 43 -2.38 13.14 -9.95
CA ASP A 43 -2.90 14.53 -9.99
C ASP A 43 -4.26 14.76 -9.29
N ARG A 44 -4.68 13.84 -8.41
CA ARG A 44 -5.89 13.95 -7.58
C ARG A 44 -5.60 14.60 -6.21
N GLU A 45 -6.64 14.86 -5.42
CA GLU A 45 -6.49 15.47 -4.09
C GLU A 45 -6.10 14.42 -3.04
N LEU A 46 -4.82 14.38 -2.65
CA LEU A 46 -4.37 13.52 -1.55
C LEU A 46 -5.02 13.94 -0.22
N THR A 47 -5.84 13.05 0.35
CA THR A 47 -6.44 13.24 1.68
C THR A 47 -5.59 12.63 2.78
N ARG A 48 -5.03 11.44 2.54
CA ARG A 48 -4.17 10.75 3.51
C ARG A 48 -3.28 9.73 2.84
N ALA A 49 -2.01 9.65 3.25
CA ALA A 49 -1.10 8.60 2.86
C ALA A 49 -0.59 7.90 4.12
N ILE A 50 -0.73 6.58 4.21
CA ILE A 50 -0.32 5.80 5.38
C ILE A 50 0.62 4.68 4.93
N ALA A 51 1.81 4.62 5.50
CA ALA A 51 2.76 3.53 5.30
C ALA A 51 2.78 2.62 6.52
N TYR A 52 2.46 1.36 6.31
CA TYR A 52 2.46 0.32 7.33
C TYR A 52 3.81 -0.37 7.35
N VAL A 53 4.59 -0.09 8.40
CA VAL A 53 5.98 -0.54 8.52
C VAL A 53 6.15 -1.40 9.76
N ILE A 54 7.09 -2.34 9.68
CA ILE A 54 7.44 -3.23 10.77
C ILE A 54 8.85 -2.90 11.20
N ARG A 55 9.02 -2.67 12.50
CA ARG A 55 10.32 -2.37 13.08
C ARG A 55 11.10 -3.67 13.29
N ALA A 56 12.21 -3.81 12.59
CA ALA A 56 13.28 -4.75 12.89
C ALA A 56 14.41 -4.04 13.65
N ASP A 57 15.22 -4.77 14.39
CA ASP A 57 16.28 -4.19 15.23
C ASP A 57 17.50 -3.71 14.39
N SER A 58 17.31 -2.77 13.44
CA SER A 58 18.37 -2.19 12.60
C SER A 58 18.41 -0.65 12.67
N PRO A 59 19.59 -0.02 12.78
CA PRO A 59 19.74 1.45 12.78
C PRO A 59 19.27 2.14 11.50
N GLU A 60 19.25 1.42 10.38
CA GLU A 60 18.88 1.96 9.06
C GLU A 60 17.37 2.30 8.98
N GLU A 61 16.56 1.74 9.87
CA GLU A 61 15.11 1.94 9.85
C GLU A 61 14.65 3.33 10.23
N GLU A 62 15.34 4.00 11.17
CA GLU A 62 14.96 5.35 11.57
C GLU A 62 15.05 6.30 10.37
N SER A 63 16.12 6.20 9.58
CA SER A 63 16.29 6.97 8.35
C SER A 63 15.23 6.66 7.29
N PHE A 64 14.78 5.41 7.20
CA PHE A 64 13.70 5.02 6.30
C PHE A 64 12.35 5.60 6.75
N PHE A 65 12.04 5.55 8.04
CA PHE A 65 10.80 6.13 8.56
C PHE A 65 10.76 7.65 8.42
N GLU A 66 11.89 8.34 8.66
CA GLU A 66 12.02 9.77 8.41
C GLU A 66 11.79 10.10 6.94
N ALA A 67 12.40 9.35 6.02
CA ALA A 67 12.20 9.55 4.59
C ALA A 67 10.73 9.37 4.17
N LEU A 68 10.01 8.38 4.71
CA LEU A 68 8.58 8.20 4.44
C LEU A 68 7.75 9.42 4.88
N VAL A 69 8.06 9.98 6.05
CA VAL A 69 7.39 11.19 6.57
C VAL A 69 7.69 12.38 5.68
N ASP A 70 8.94 12.56 5.25
CA ASP A 70 9.34 13.66 4.36
C ASP A 70 8.67 13.56 2.98
N ILE A 71 8.45 12.35 2.47
CA ILE A 71 7.69 12.09 1.23
C ILE A 71 6.20 12.44 1.40
N GLY A 72 5.67 12.39 2.62
CA GLY A 72 4.28 12.74 2.94
C GLY A 72 3.43 11.59 3.48
N PHE A 73 4.04 10.45 3.83
CA PHE A 73 3.33 9.35 4.50
C PHE A 73 3.25 9.55 6.02
N GLU A 74 2.11 9.18 6.59
CA GLU A 74 2.02 8.85 8.00
C GLU A 74 2.53 7.42 8.23
N THR A 75 3.52 7.24 9.10
CA THR A 75 4.07 5.90 9.40
C THR A 75 3.30 5.22 10.53
N ARG A 76 2.77 4.01 10.28
CA ARG A 76 2.23 3.09 11.29
C ARG A 76 3.27 2.01 11.58
N ILE A 77 3.90 2.12 12.75
CA ILE A 77 5.02 1.24 13.15
C ILE A 77 4.51 0.14 14.08
N LYS A 78 4.83 -1.12 13.77
CA LYS A 78 4.55 -2.28 14.63
C LYS A 78 5.84 -3.02 14.96
N ASP A 79 6.08 -3.25 16.24
CA ASP A 79 7.21 -4.06 16.69
C ASP A 79 6.94 -5.54 16.44
N ILE A 80 7.97 -6.29 16.05
CA ILE A 80 7.86 -7.75 15.90
C ILE A 80 7.55 -8.37 17.27
N LYS A 81 6.34 -8.91 17.43
CA LYS A 81 5.97 -9.68 18.61
C LYS A 81 6.27 -11.15 18.39
N THR A 82 7.12 -11.70 19.25
CA THR A 82 7.32 -13.15 19.36
C THR A 82 6.31 -13.69 20.38
N PHE A 83 5.40 -14.54 19.91
CA PHE A 83 4.39 -15.15 20.77
C PHE A 83 4.98 -16.37 21.51
N GLN A 84 4.32 -16.79 22.60
CA GLN A 84 4.77 -17.90 23.45
C GLN A 84 4.82 -19.25 22.72
N ASP A 85 4.13 -19.37 21.59
CA ASP A 85 4.13 -20.54 20.70
C ASP A 85 5.28 -20.52 19.68
N GLY A 86 6.15 -19.50 19.73
CA GLY A 86 7.25 -19.30 18.79
C GLY A 86 6.83 -18.68 17.46
N SER A 87 5.54 -18.40 17.25
CA SER A 87 5.08 -17.68 16.07
C SER A 87 5.47 -16.20 16.15
N LYS A 88 5.98 -15.67 15.02
CA LYS A 88 6.19 -14.24 14.84
C LYS A 88 5.00 -13.73 14.04
N LYS A 89 4.16 -12.90 14.66
CA LYS A 89 3.04 -12.26 13.95
C LYS A 89 3.32 -10.78 13.82
N ALA A 90 3.70 -10.40 12.62
CA ALA A 90 4.03 -9.05 12.24
C ALA A 90 3.43 -8.85 10.84
N ASP A 91 2.10 -8.87 10.76
CA ASP A 91 1.33 -8.43 9.60
C ASP A 91 0.55 -7.17 9.97
N TRP A 92 0.22 -6.34 8.99
CA TRP A 92 -0.61 -5.14 9.17
C TRP A 92 -2.02 -5.34 8.63
N ASP A 93 -2.37 -6.51 8.12
CA ASP A 93 -3.57 -6.79 7.33
C ASP A 93 -4.86 -6.30 8.00
N VAL A 94 -5.01 -6.61 9.29
CA VAL A 94 -6.17 -6.17 10.08
C VAL A 94 -6.18 -4.65 10.27
N GLY A 95 -5.02 -4.07 10.60
CA GLY A 95 -4.91 -2.63 10.84
C GLY A 95 -5.16 -1.82 9.57
N MET A 96 -4.51 -2.21 8.47
CA MET A 96 -4.68 -1.59 7.16
C MET A 96 -6.12 -1.75 6.64
N SER A 97 -6.75 -2.92 6.82
CA SER A 97 -8.16 -3.11 6.46
C SER A 97 -9.11 -2.20 7.25
N LEU A 98 -8.89 -2.05 8.56
CA LEU A 98 -9.71 -1.18 9.42
C LEU A 98 -9.55 0.30 9.06
N ASP A 99 -8.33 0.73 8.77
CA ASP A 99 -8.05 2.10 8.34
C ASP A 99 -8.67 2.36 6.95
N ALA A 100 -8.57 1.43 6.01
CA ALA A 100 -9.20 1.55 4.69
C ALA A 100 -10.72 1.71 4.80
N VAL A 101 -11.38 0.87 5.61
CA VAL A 101 -12.84 0.97 5.88
C VAL A 101 -13.19 2.31 6.55
N SER A 102 -12.38 2.76 7.49
CA SER A 102 -12.62 4.01 8.20
C SER A 102 -12.48 5.22 7.27
N LEU A 103 -11.51 5.19 6.35
CA LEU A 103 -11.26 6.25 5.38
C LEU A 103 -12.28 6.27 4.24
N ALA A 104 -12.95 5.15 3.94
CA ALA A 104 -13.88 5.01 2.83
C ALA A 104 -14.95 6.11 2.75
N ASN A 105 -15.44 6.60 3.91
CA ASN A 105 -16.46 7.65 3.97
C ASN A 105 -15.90 9.08 3.81
N HIS A 106 -14.58 9.22 3.73
CA HIS A 106 -13.87 10.49 3.69
C HIS A 106 -13.16 10.74 2.36
N VAL A 107 -13.04 9.71 1.50
CA VAL A 107 -12.35 9.76 0.22
C VAL A 107 -13.20 9.18 -0.88
N ASP A 108 -12.90 9.56 -2.12
CA ASP A 108 -13.59 9.06 -3.30
C ASP A 108 -12.85 7.85 -3.90
N THR A 109 -11.54 7.71 -3.61
CA THR A 109 -10.71 6.58 -4.03
C THR A 109 -9.77 6.13 -2.92
N VAL A 110 -9.64 4.81 -2.75
CA VAL A 110 -8.63 4.17 -1.92
C VAL A 110 -7.66 3.42 -2.81
N VAL A 111 -6.36 3.72 -2.68
CA VAL A 111 -5.27 3.01 -3.34
C VAL A 111 -4.57 2.12 -2.32
N LEU A 112 -4.61 0.81 -2.53
CA LEU A 112 -3.88 -0.18 -1.72
C LEU A 112 -2.57 -0.56 -2.43
N CYS A 113 -1.43 -0.16 -1.88
CA CYS A 113 -0.13 -0.56 -2.41
C CYS A 113 0.29 -1.89 -1.76
N THR A 114 -0.17 -3.00 -2.34
CA THR A 114 0.10 -4.38 -1.92
C THR A 114 -0.25 -5.36 -3.05
N GLY A 115 0.42 -6.51 -3.10
CA GLY A 115 0.03 -7.64 -3.95
C GLY A 115 -0.82 -8.70 -3.24
N ASP A 116 -1.12 -8.52 -1.95
CA ASP A 116 -1.73 -9.57 -1.12
C ASP A 116 -3.23 -9.78 -1.39
N GLY A 117 -3.60 -11.03 -1.67
CA GLY A 117 -4.97 -11.47 -1.93
C GLY A 117 -5.90 -11.37 -0.72
N ASP A 118 -5.38 -11.32 0.51
CA ASP A 118 -6.20 -11.24 1.72
C ASP A 118 -6.98 -9.91 1.81
N PHE A 119 -6.54 -8.87 1.10
CA PHE A 119 -7.26 -7.60 0.98
C PHE A 119 -8.43 -7.64 -0.02
N ALA A 120 -8.59 -8.69 -0.83
CA ALA A 120 -9.69 -8.79 -1.79
C ALA A 120 -11.07 -8.63 -1.12
N ARG A 121 -11.22 -9.08 0.13
CA ARG A 121 -12.46 -8.90 0.90
C ARG A 121 -12.71 -7.43 1.26
N VAL A 122 -11.68 -6.69 1.69
CA VAL A 122 -11.85 -5.27 2.01
C VAL A 122 -12.10 -4.46 0.73
N CYS A 123 -11.45 -4.76 -0.38
CA CYS A 123 -11.71 -4.11 -1.67
C CYS A 123 -13.19 -4.24 -2.08
N ARG A 124 -13.76 -5.44 -2.00
CA ARG A 124 -15.18 -5.66 -2.31
C ARG A 124 -16.11 -4.86 -1.38
N TYR A 125 -15.76 -4.75 -0.10
CA TYR A 125 -16.52 -3.96 0.86
C TYR A 125 -16.46 -2.46 0.53
N LEU A 126 -15.26 -1.91 0.29
CA LEU A 126 -15.09 -0.49 -0.06
C LEU A 126 -15.87 -0.11 -1.32
N ARG A 127 -15.86 -0.97 -2.34
CA ARG A 127 -16.65 -0.80 -3.56
C ARG A 127 -18.14 -0.83 -3.31
N HIS A 128 -18.60 -1.71 -2.42
CA HIS A 128 -20.00 -1.75 -2.00
C HIS A 128 -20.42 -0.44 -1.31
N GLU A 129 -19.54 0.16 -0.52
CA GLU A 129 -19.75 1.47 0.12
C GLU A 129 -19.63 2.66 -0.86
N GLY A 130 -19.39 2.41 -2.15
CA GLY A 130 -19.32 3.43 -3.20
C GLY A 130 -17.95 4.10 -3.34
N CYS A 131 -16.92 3.60 -2.65
CA CYS A 131 -15.54 4.05 -2.82
C CYS A 131 -14.89 3.32 -4.00
N ARG A 132 -14.22 4.07 -4.88
CA ARG A 132 -13.40 3.45 -5.93
C ARG A 132 -12.18 2.81 -5.28
N VAL A 133 -11.83 1.60 -5.69
CA VAL A 133 -10.65 0.90 -5.16
C VAL A 133 -9.65 0.65 -6.26
N GLU A 134 -8.43 1.09 -6.02
CA GLU A 134 -7.28 0.79 -6.87
C GLU A 134 -6.27 -0.02 -6.05
N ALA A 135 -5.54 -0.90 -6.72
CA ALA A 135 -4.36 -1.55 -6.13
C ALA A 135 -3.12 -1.20 -6.95
N MET A 136 -1.98 -1.14 -6.29
CA MET A 136 -0.69 -0.90 -6.90
C MET A 136 0.32 -1.92 -6.38
N GLY A 137 1.03 -2.59 -7.30
CA GLY A 137 1.94 -3.65 -6.96
C GLY A 137 2.66 -4.18 -8.20
N PHE A 138 3.51 -5.19 -8.03
CA PHE A 138 4.11 -5.90 -9.16
C PHE A 138 3.16 -7.01 -9.60
N GLU A 139 2.81 -7.07 -10.88
CA GLU A 139 1.87 -8.07 -11.40
C GLU A 139 2.31 -9.51 -11.06
N GLU A 140 3.60 -9.82 -11.12
CA GLU A 140 4.09 -11.19 -10.91
C GLU A 140 3.92 -11.70 -9.48
N SER A 141 3.76 -10.80 -8.51
CA SER A 141 3.54 -11.13 -7.10
C SER A 141 2.13 -10.83 -6.62
N SER A 142 1.27 -10.30 -7.49
CA SER A 142 -0.07 -9.84 -7.10
C SER A 142 -1.12 -10.92 -7.31
N SER A 143 -1.94 -11.15 -6.29
CA SER A 143 -3.00 -12.15 -6.34
C SER A 143 -4.08 -11.81 -7.38
N GLU A 144 -4.49 -12.80 -8.17
CA GLU A 144 -5.64 -12.68 -9.08
C GLU A 144 -6.92 -12.32 -8.33
N ASP A 145 -7.09 -12.77 -7.09
CA ASP A 145 -8.26 -12.43 -6.27
C ASP A 145 -8.29 -10.94 -5.91
N LEU A 146 -7.12 -10.34 -5.66
CA LEU A 146 -6.99 -8.90 -5.43
C LEU A 146 -7.29 -8.13 -6.71
N LYS A 147 -6.66 -8.50 -7.83
CA LYS A 147 -6.87 -7.86 -9.14
C LYS A 147 -8.33 -7.91 -9.57
N ALA A 148 -9.02 -9.02 -9.30
CA ALA A 148 -10.45 -9.17 -9.59
C ALA A 148 -11.37 -8.38 -8.63
N ALA A 149 -10.86 -7.94 -7.47
CA ALA A 149 -11.63 -7.24 -6.44
C ALA A 149 -11.56 -5.70 -6.54
N VAL A 150 -10.60 -5.16 -7.29
CA VAL A 150 -10.37 -3.71 -7.47
C VAL A 150 -10.97 -3.18 -8.78
N ASP A 151 -11.18 -1.87 -8.87
CA ASP A 151 -11.64 -1.18 -10.08
C ASP A 151 -10.49 -0.84 -11.04
N GLY A 152 -9.25 -0.81 -10.53
CA GLY A 152 -8.03 -0.60 -11.31
C GLY A 152 -6.82 -1.22 -10.61
N PHE A 153 -5.88 -1.73 -11.39
CA PHE A 153 -4.60 -2.24 -10.93
C PHE A 153 -3.48 -1.48 -11.66
N ILE A 154 -2.57 -0.88 -10.89
CA ILE A 154 -1.40 -0.17 -11.39
C ILE A 154 -0.23 -1.14 -11.26
N ASP A 155 0.23 -1.66 -12.40
CA ASP A 155 1.38 -2.57 -12.43
C ASP A 155 2.68 -1.76 -12.41
N MET A 156 3.45 -1.91 -11.34
CA MET A 156 4.75 -1.26 -11.20
C MET A 156 5.83 -1.95 -12.04
N SER A 157 5.56 -3.14 -12.57
CA SER A 157 6.49 -3.90 -13.41
C SER A 157 6.61 -3.32 -14.82
N ASP A 158 5.55 -2.63 -15.29
CA ASP A 158 5.53 -1.92 -16.57
C ASP A 158 6.60 -0.81 -16.66
N ASP A 159 6.96 -0.20 -15.53
CA ASP A 159 8.02 0.81 -15.43
C ASP A 159 8.84 0.61 -14.15
N SER A 160 9.49 -0.55 -14.04
CA SER A 160 10.23 -0.92 -12.84
C SER A 160 11.35 0.06 -12.49
N ASP A 161 11.93 0.77 -13.48
CA ASP A 161 12.99 1.75 -13.25
C ASP A 161 12.50 3.03 -12.57
N ARG A 162 11.20 3.35 -12.72
CA ARG A 162 10.56 4.46 -12.02
C ARG A 162 10.27 4.14 -10.55
N PHE A 163 9.90 2.90 -10.24
CA PHE A 163 9.44 2.51 -8.90
C PHE A 163 10.50 1.85 -8.03
N LEU A 164 11.71 1.64 -8.56
CA LEU A 164 12.80 0.95 -7.86
C LEU A 164 14.06 1.81 -7.80
N LEU A 165 14.75 1.74 -6.65
CA LEU A 165 16.07 2.31 -6.37
C LEU A 165 17.15 1.24 -6.50
#